data_AF-A0A2E9XHP9-F1
#
_entry.id   AF-A0A2E9XHP9-F1
#
_cell.length_a   1.000
_cell.length_b   1.000
_cell.length_c   1.000
_cell.angle_alpha   90.00
_cell.angle_beta   90.00
_cell.angle_gamma   90.00
#
_symmetry.space_group_name_H-M   'P 1'
#
loop_
_entity.id
_entity.type
_entity.pdbx_description
1 polymer ?
#
loop_
_entity_poly.entity_id
_entity_poly.type
_entity_poly.pdbx_seq_one_letter_code
_entity_poly.pdbx_strand_id
1 'polypeptide(L)'
;MTTGTVKWFNRVKGYGFLKPDGSDDDVFVHISAVEKAGLRSLLDGQKVSFETIKGEDGRVSAEDLKVEDDASKVEDDASSETPAKDEKAPESKDEEVKEDSEEESKE
;
A
#
# COMPACT_ATOMS: atom_id res chain seq x y z
N MET A 1 -2.15 -4.78 11.67
CA MET A 1 -3.63 -4.66 11.57
C MET A 1 -4.12 -3.59 12.54
N THR A 2 -4.29 -2.37 12.04
CA THR A 2 -4.90 -1.25 12.74
C THR A 2 -6.35 -1.15 12.28
N THR A 3 -7.29 -0.99 13.21
CA THR A 3 -8.70 -0.75 12.87
C THR A 3 -9.01 0.74 12.92
N GLY A 4 -9.96 1.17 12.10
CA GLY A 4 -10.44 2.53 12.14
C GLY A 4 -11.73 2.72 11.39
N THR A 5 -12.23 3.95 11.46
CA THR A 5 -13.48 4.36 10.84
C THR A 5 -13.17 5.33 9.70
N VAL A 6 -13.73 5.07 8.53
CA VAL A 6 -13.57 5.97 7.38
C VAL A 6 -14.25 7.30 7.70
N LYS A 7 -13.48 8.38 7.72
CA LYS A 7 -14.00 9.72 7.98
C LYS A 7 -14.75 10.21 6.75
N TRP A 8 -14.12 10.09 5.59
CA TRP A 8 -14.71 10.36 4.29
C TRP A 8 -13.83 9.77 3.19
N PHE A 9 -14.45 9.40 2.07
CA PHE A 9 -13.74 8.92 0.90
C PHE A 9 -14.35 9.53 -0.36
N ASN A 10 -13.51 10.16 -1.18
CA ASN A 10 -13.96 10.75 -2.43
C ASN A 10 -13.59 9.83 -3.61
N ARG A 11 -14.55 9.05 -4.08
CA ARG A 11 -14.41 8.12 -5.22
C ARG A 11 -14.00 8.81 -6.52
N VAL A 12 -14.44 10.06 -6.73
CA VAL A 12 -14.13 10.82 -7.95
C VAL A 12 -12.69 11.29 -7.94
N LYS A 13 -12.20 11.71 -6.78
CA LYS A 13 -10.82 12.20 -6.61
C LYS A 13 -9.83 11.07 -6.33
N GLY A 14 -10.30 9.91 -5.89
CA GLY A 14 -9.47 8.75 -5.60
C GLY A 14 -8.68 8.85 -4.29
N TYR A 15 -9.14 9.64 -3.32
CA TYR A 15 -8.49 9.73 -2.00
C TYR A 15 -9.50 9.95 -0.89
N GLY A 16 -9.08 9.65 0.33
CA GLY A 16 -9.87 9.85 1.54
C GLY A 16 -9.01 9.93 2.78
N PHE A 17 -9.70 10.02 3.92
CA PHE A 17 -9.08 9.94 5.23
C PHE A 17 -9.89 9.03 6.12
N LEU A 18 -9.17 8.34 6.99
CA LEU A 18 -9.74 7.42 7.96
C LEU A 18 -9.16 7.73 9.33
N LYS A 19 -9.97 7.50 10.36
CA LYS A 19 -9.63 7.73 11.74
C LYS A 19 -9.35 6.37 12.42
N PRO A 20 -8.09 6.05 12.74
CA PRO A 20 -7.76 4.86 13.53
C PRO A 20 -8.41 4.94 14.92
N ASP A 21 -8.76 3.80 15.49
CA ASP A 21 -9.38 3.73 16.83
C ASP A 21 -8.38 4.07 17.95
N GLY A 22 -7.08 3.89 17.68
CA GLY A 22 -5.99 4.12 18.63
C GLY A 22 -5.21 5.42 18.44
N SER A 23 -5.59 6.29 17.50
CA SER A 23 -4.90 7.57 17.30
C SER A 23 -5.87 8.65 16.85
N ASP A 24 -5.58 9.90 17.23
CA ASP A 24 -6.34 11.06 16.76
C ASP A 24 -5.85 11.58 15.41
N ASP A 25 -4.73 11.04 14.92
CA ASP A 25 -4.17 11.35 13.61
C ASP A 25 -5.04 10.78 12.48
N ASP A 26 -5.42 11.64 11.54
CA ASP A 26 -6.09 11.22 10.32
C ASP A 26 -5.07 10.51 9.40
N VAL A 27 -5.37 9.28 9.00
CA VAL A 27 -4.51 8.51 8.09
C VAL A 27 -4.99 8.73 6.66
N PHE A 28 -4.05 9.01 5.78
CA PHE A 28 -4.32 9.23 4.36
C PHE A 28 -4.57 7.89 3.66
N VAL A 29 -5.62 7.80 2.84
CA VAL A 29 -5.89 6.63 1.99
C VAL A 29 -5.99 7.04 0.53
N HIS A 30 -5.29 6.29 -0.32
CA HIS A 30 -5.33 6.45 -1.77
C HIS A 30 -6.15 5.33 -2.42
N ILE A 31 -6.82 5.61 -3.54
CA ILE A 31 -7.62 4.63 -4.29
C ILE A 31 -6.77 3.42 -4.72
N SER A 32 -5.50 3.63 -5.04
CA SER A 32 -4.60 2.52 -5.39
C SER A 32 -4.43 1.50 -4.26
N ALA A 33 -4.47 1.92 -3.00
CA ALA A 33 -4.41 1.00 -1.87
C ALA A 33 -5.74 0.24 -1.69
N VAL A 34 -6.86 0.91 -1.96
CA VAL A 34 -8.21 0.31 -1.93
C VAL A 34 -8.36 -0.73 -3.06
N GLU A 35 -7.93 -0.39 -4.27
CA GLU A 35 -7.95 -1.27 -5.44
C GLU A 35 -7.01 -2.48 -5.27
N LYS A 36 -5.81 -2.28 -4.72
CA LYS A 36 -4.89 -3.37 -4.37
C LYS A 36 -5.51 -4.37 -3.40
N ALA A 37 -6.37 -3.90 -2.50
CA ALA A 37 -7.09 -4.76 -1.57
C ALA A 37 -8.31 -5.45 -2.18
N GLY A 38 -8.56 -5.27 -3.49
CA GLY A 38 -9.73 -5.80 -4.18
C GLY A 38 -11.03 -5.05 -3.86
N LEU A 39 -10.93 -3.89 -3.21
CA LEU A 39 -12.07 -3.05 -2.89
C LEU A 39 -12.28 -2.00 -3.99
N ARG A 40 -13.54 -1.67 -4.27
CA ARG A 40 -13.90 -0.67 -5.29
C ARG A 40 -14.02 0.74 -4.70
N SER A 41 -14.40 0.84 -3.44
CA SER A 41 -14.52 2.10 -2.70
C SER A 41 -14.75 1.87 -1.21
N LEU A 42 -14.54 2.92 -0.42
CA LEU A 42 -14.90 2.98 0.99
C LEU A 42 -16.17 3.82 1.18
N LEU A 43 -17.00 3.43 2.16
CA LEU A 43 -18.16 4.21 2.61
C LEU A 43 -17.77 5.11 3.79
N ASP A 44 -18.37 6.29 3.90
CA ASP A 44 -18.21 7.14 5.08
C ASP A 44 -18.81 6.47 6.33
N GLY A 45 -18.13 6.60 7.47
CA GLY A 45 -18.53 5.96 8.72
C GLY A 45 -18.31 4.44 8.77
N GLN A 46 -17.77 3.83 7.72
CA GLN A 46 -17.55 2.39 7.67
C GLN A 46 -16.33 1.98 8.50
N LYS A 47 -16.46 0.85 9.20
CA LYS A 47 -15.36 0.26 9.97
C LYS A 47 -14.50 -0.63 9.08
N VAL A 48 -13.20 -0.33 9.06
CA VAL A 48 -12.22 -1.01 8.22
C VAL A 48 -10.95 -1.29 9.00
N SER A 49 -10.33 -2.42 8.68
CA SER A 49 -9.00 -2.81 9.10
C SER A 49 -7.99 -2.40 8.01
N PHE A 50 -6.83 -1.86 8.38
CA PHE A 50 -5.79 -1.41 7.46
C PHE A 50 -4.43 -1.46 8.13
N GLU A 51 -3.36 -1.24 7.37
CA GLU A 51 -2.01 -1.11 7.87
C GLU A 51 -1.49 0.32 7.66
N THR A 52 -0.96 0.93 8.72
CA THR A 52 -0.37 2.27 8.65
C THR A 52 1.10 2.17 8.29
N ILE A 53 1.48 2.72 7.14
CA ILE A 53 2.86 2.75 6.67
C ILE A 53 3.35 4.20 6.67
N LYS A 54 4.50 4.43 7.32
CA LYS A 54 5.17 5.72 7.33
C LYS A 54 6.04 5.83 6.09
N GLY A 55 5.67 6.73 5.18
CA GLY A 55 6.45 7.00 3.96
C GLY A 55 7.72 7.82 4.27
N GLU A 56 8.65 7.86 3.30
CA GLU A 56 9.86 8.70 3.38
C GLU A 56 9.54 10.19 3.55
N ASP A 57 8.38 10.64 3.05
CA ASP A 57 7.87 12.02 3.21
C ASP A 57 7.38 12.32 4.65
N GLY A 58 7.47 11.35 5.56
CA GLY A 58 7.04 11.47 6.96
C GLY A 58 5.53 11.35 7.18
N ARG A 59 4.74 11.19 6.11
CA ARG A 59 3.29 11.01 6.18
C ARG A 59 2.90 9.55 6.43
N VAL A 60 1.76 9.37 7.07
CA VAL A 60 1.18 8.04 7.33
C VAL A 60 0.10 7.75 6.30
N SER A 61 0.26 6.64 5.58
CA SER A 61 -0.68 6.16 4.59
C SER A 61 -1.26 4.81 5.00
N ALA A 62 -2.51 4.55 4.65
CA ALA A 62 -3.15 3.24 4.83
C ALA A 62 -2.93 2.34 3.62
N GLU A 63 -2.47 1.11 3.87
CA GLU A 63 -2.37 0.02 2.90
C GLU A 63 -3.13 -1.23 3.41
N ASP A 64 -3.32 -2.22 2.54
CA ASP A 64 -4.00 -3.49 2.85
C ASP A 64 -5.38 -3.29 3.54
N LEU A 65 -6.28 -2.55 2.89
CA LEU A 65 -7.58 -2.20 3.48
C LEU A 65 -8.58 -3.36 3.41
N LYS A 66 -9.22 -3.67 4.54
CA LYS A 66 -10.22 -4.72 4.68
C LYS A 66 -11.48 -4.19 5.36
N VAL A 67 -12.62 -4.31 4.70
CA VAL A 67 -13.91 -3.90 5.29
C VAL A 67 -14.34 -4.94 6.33
N GLU A 68 -14.65 -4.49 7.54
CA GLU A 68 -15.13 -5.38 8.62
C GLU A 68 -16.64 -5.58 8.57
N ASP A 69 -17.37 -4.61 8.05
CA ASP A 69 -18.82 -4.61 7.89
C ASP A 69 -19.17 -4.93 6.42
N ASP A 70 -18.90 -6.17 6.00
CA ASP A 70 -19.32 -6.65 4.68
C ASP A 70 -20.80 -7.06 4.73
N ALA A 71 -21.68 -6.09 4.50
CA ALA A 71 -23.09 -6.33 4.26
C ALA A 71 -23.41 -6.26 2.77
N SER A 72 -22.66 -6.95 1.89
CA SER A 72 -23.13 -7.54 0.61
C SER A 72 -21.98 -7.86 -0.35
N LYS A 73 -21.41 -9.04 -0.18
CA LYS A 73 -20.97 -9.94 -1.25
C LYS A 73 -21.76 -9.75 -2.56
N VAL A 74 -21.14 -9.15 -3.57
CA VAL A 74 -21.45 -9.40 -4.98
C VAL A 74 -20.22 -10.03 -5.61
N GLU A 75 -20.28 -11.34 -5.71
CA GLU A 75 -19.42 -12.19 -6.53
C GLU A 75 -19.67 -11.87 -8.01
N ASP A 76 -18.69 -11.26 -8.67
CA ASP A 76 -18.30 -11.39 -10.08
C ASP A 76 -17.09 -10.44 -10.25
N ASP A 77 -15.86 -10.85 -10.56
CA ASP A 77 -15.43 -11.78 -11.59
C ASP A 77 -13.99 -12.22 -11.26
N ALA A 78 -13.73 -13.51 -11.44
CA ALA A 78 -12.41 -14.10 -11.31
C ALA A 78 -11.61 -13.86 -12.59
N SER A 79 -10.62 -12.98 -12.57
CA SER A 79 -9.47 -13.14 -13.45
C SER A 79 -8.24 -12.36 -12.96
N SER A 80 -7.28 -13.11 -12.42
CA SER A 80 -5.85 -13.01 -12.73
C SER A 80 -5.20 -11.62 -12.74
N GLU A 81 -4.55 -11.25 -11.63
CA GLU A 81 -3.10 -10.92 -11.64
C GLU A 81 -2.57 -10.74 -10.21
N THR A 82 -1.74 -11.68 -9.76
CA THR A 82 -0.61 -11.36 -8.86
C THR A 82 0.64 -11.82 -9.61
N PRO A 83 1.85 -11.26 -9.39
CA PRO A 83 2.29 -10.45 -8.24
C PRO A 83 3.24 -9.26 -8.59
N ALA A 84 3.72 -8.53 -7.56
CA ALA A 84 4.95 -7.71 -7.48
C ALA A 84 4.86 -6.16 -7.56
N LYS A 85 4.84 -5.53 -6.37
CA LYS A 85 5.53 -4.27 -5.98
C LYS A 85 5.17 -4.02 -4.51
N ASP A 86 6.05 -4.11 -3.52
CA ASP A 86 7.41 -3.60 -3.45
C ASP A 86 8.18 -4.45 -2.43
N GLU A 87 9.29 -5.00 -2.88
CA GLU A 87 10.28 -5.70 -2.08
C GLU A 87 10.99 -4.67 -1.18
N LYS A 88 10.43 -4.36 -0.01
CA LYS A 88 11.20 -3.68 1.04
C LYS A 88 12.00 -4.72 1.82
N ALA A 89 13.01 -5.28 1.16
CA ALA A 89 14.06 -6.05 1.81
C ALA A 89 15.14 -5.10 2.38
N PRO A 90 15.74 -5.41 3.53
CA PRO A 90 16.71 -4.56 4.21
C PRO A 90 18.03 -4.49 3.44
N GLU A 91 18.54 -3.28 3.19
CA GLU A 91 19.91 -3.09 2.71
C GLU A 91 20.91 -3.64 3.74
N SER A 92 21.55 -4.75 3.41
CA SER A 92 22.77 -5.23 4.05
C SER A 92 23.60 -6.05 3.07
N LYS A 93 24.59 -5.36 2.50
CA LYS A 93 26.02 -5.71 2.60
C LYS A 93 26.67 -6.61 1.52
N ASP A 94 27.70 -6.00 0.93
CA ASP A 94 28.98 -6.53 0.42
C ASP A 94 29.07 -7.31 -0.91
N GLU A 95 30.29 -7.19 -1.47
CA GLU A 95 30.93 -8.00 -2.52
C GLU A 95 30.58 -7.59 -3.97
N GLU A 96 31.48 -7.47 -4.94
CA GLU A 96 32.95 -7.46 -5.12
C GLU A 96 33.10 -7.16 -6.63
N VAL A 97 34.00 -6.27 -7.06
CA VAL A 97 34.29 -6.08 -8.49
C VAL A 97 35.75 -6.43 -8.75
N LYS A 98 35.97 -7.72 -9.01
CA LYS A 98 36.87 -8.26 -10.05
C LYS A 98 36.07 -8.29 -11.37
N GLU A 99 36.59 -8.21 -12.57
CA GLU A 99 37.89 -8.51 -13.21
C GLU A 99 37.81 -7.74 -14.56
N ASP A 100 38.87 -7.07 -15.00
CA ASP A 100 39.87 -7.58 -15.97
C ASP A 100 39.42 -7.48 -17.45
N SER A 101 40.20 -6.73 -18.24
CA SER A 101 40.48 -6.98 -19.68
C SER A 101 41.48 -5.90 -20.15
N GLU A 102 42.77 -6.23 -20.31
CA GLU A 102 43.43 -6.75 -21.52
C GLU A 102 43.86 -5.59 -22.46
N GLU A 103 45.15 -5.21 -22.44
CA GLU A 103 46.24 -5.67 -23.33
C GLU A 103 46.28 -4.98 -24.71
N GLU A 104 47.39 -4.26 -24.96
CA GLU A 104 48.21 -4.21 -26.20
C GLU A 104 48.94 -2.86 -26.19
N SER A 105 50.26 -2.77 -26.05
CA SER A 105 51.34 -3.18 -26.97
C SER A 105 52.08 -1.93 -27.42
N LYS A 106 53.23 -1.73 -26.78
CA LYS A 106 54.52 -1.37 -27.39
C LYS A 106 54.51 -0.83 -28.83
N GLU A 107 54.96 0.42 -28.97
CA GLU A 107 56.04 0.78 -29.90
C GLU A 107 56.93 1.87 -29.28
#